data_AF-A0A849GH35-F1
#
_entry.id   AF-A0A849GH35-F1
#
_cell.length_a   1.000
_cell.length_b   1.000
_cell.length_c   1.000
_cell.angle_alpha   90.00
_cell.angle_beta   90.00
_cell.angle_gamma   90.00
#
_symmetry.space_group_name_H-M   'P 1'
#
loop_
_entity.id
_entity.type
_entity.pdbx_description
1 polymer ?
#
loop_
_entity_poly.entity_id
_entity_poly.type
_entity_poly.pdbx_seq_one_letter_code
_entity_poly.pdbx_strand_id
1 'polypeptide(L)'
;MVQLEHRGSGGVTAAPQSDGNPDGKGLNGFLLDWYQSSPRAVAAKPRRQVLAEFFTSMLVLSSAFKFRPTVGRETYLYWVDSKWSLSLIAPEQWSNERRAGFAGTCRLQPDMTWTIEPSTRLAGHNAVSNAIARFYDSFANLLDTELPLSEVLPFFSSKAPYYQRLYANALSRSIRDSVALGDQASSSCRQWRPLLHRRETSLPALAG
;
A
#
# COMPACT_ATOMS: atom_id res chain seq x y z
N MET A 1 25.23 12.98 -71.37
CA MET A 1 26.15 11.90 -71.77
C MET A 1 27.55 12.37 -71.48
N VAL A 2 28.23 11.68 -70.54
CA VAL A 2 29.68 11.61 -70.23
C VAL A 2 29.84 11.41 -68.70
N GLN A 3 30.46 10.27 -68.40
CA GLN A 3 30.83 9.65 -67.11
C GLN A 3 31.79 10.52 -66.27
N LEU A 4 31.62 10.61 -64.94
CA LEU A 4 32.14 9.74 -63.87
C LEU A 4 33.68 9.74 -63.76
N GLU A 5 34.21 10.36 -62.69
CA GLU A 5 35.26 9.72 -61.86
C GLU A 5 35.40 10.32 -60.44
N HIS A 6 35.96 9.47 -59.60
CA HIS A 6 36.02 9.39 -58.14
C HIS A 6 36.57 10.57 -57.31
N ARG A 7 35.98 10.70 -56.12
CA ARG A 7 36.65 10.87 -54.79
C ARG A 7 35.56 10.65 -53.74
N GLY A 8 35.67 9.86 -52.69
CA GLY A 8 36.79 9.27 -51.97
C GLY A 8 36.28 9.15 -50.54
N SER A 9 36.13 7.91 -50.07
CA SER A 9 35.51 7.51 -48.81
C SER A 9 36.17 8.18 -47.59
N GLY A 10 35.39 8.94 -46.81
CA GLY A 10 35.76 9.38 -45.47
C GLY A 10 34.92 8.63 -44.45
N GLY A 11 35.38 7.43 -44.06
CA GLY A 11 34.80 6.68 -42.97
C GLY A 11 35.00 7.40 -41.64
N VAL A 12 33.90 7.80 -41.00
CA VAL A 12 33.92 8.09 -39.56
C VAL A 12 33.61 6.77 -38.86
N THR A 13 34.67 6.12 -38.40
CA THR A 13 34.62 4.96 -37.52
C THR A 13 33.88 5.35 -36.26
N ALA A 14 32.72 4.74 -36.03
CA ALA A 14 31.99 4.86 -34.77
C ALA A 14 32.89 4.40 -33.63
N ALA A 15 33.18 5.30 -32.68
CA ALA A 15 33.82 4.93 -31.43
C ALA A 15 32.91 3.94 -30.69
N PRO A 16 33.45 2.87 -30.09
CA PRO A 16 32.65 1.88 -29.39
C PRO A 16 31.93 2.56 -28.22
N GLN A 17 30.62 2.31 -28.15
CA GLN A 17 29.76 2.68 -27.04
C GLN A 17 30.33 2.01 -25.80
N SER A 18 31.00 2.79 -24.94
CA SER A 18 31.60 2.28 -23.71
C SER A 18 30.51 1.72 -22.82
N ASP A 19 30.67 0.46 -22.43
CA ASP A 19 29.87 -0.23 -21.44
C ASP A 19 29.67 0.63 -20.18
N GLY A 20 28.48 0.53 -19.61
CA GLY A 20 27.98 1.37 -18.54
C GLY A 20 28.94 1.55 -17.36
N ASN A 21 28.91 2.75 -16.79
CA ASN A 21 29.69 3.17 -15.63
C ASN A 21 29.55 2.19 -14.45
N PRO A 22 30.63 1.55 -13.96
CA PRO A 22 30.59 0.51 -12.93
C PRO A 22 30.31 1.01 -11.50
N ASP A 23 30.26 2.33 -11.29
CA ASP A 23 30.19 2.93 -9.94
C ASP A 23 28.78 3.10 -9.34
N GLY A 24 27.71 2.66 -10.01
CA GLY A 24 26.35 2.69 -9.44
C GLY A 24 25.80 4.10 -9.13
N LYS A 25 26.46 5.18 -9.59
CA LYS A 25 26.09 6.59 -9.32
C LYS A 25 24.85 7.10 -10.08
N GLY A 26 23.95 6.22 -10.50
CA GLY A 26 22.80 6.57 -11.36
C GLY A 26 21.41 6.15 -10.87
N LEU A 27 21.30 5.33 -9.82
CA LEU A 27 19.98 4.95 -9.31
C LEU A 27 19.49 6.03 -8.33
N ASN A 28 18.72 6.97 -8.85
CA ASN A 28 17.92 7.88 -8.03
C ASN A 28 17.14 7.04 -7.00
N GLY A 29 17.43 7.22 -5.70
CA GLY A 29 16.85 6.40 -4.63
C GLY A 29 15.32 6.40 -4.65
N PHE A 30 14.70 7.50 -5.10
CA PHE A 30 13.26 7.56 -5.32
C PHE A 30 12.79 6.64 -6.47
N LEU A 31 13.48 6.62 -7.61
CA LEU A 31 13.13 5.73 -8.71
C LEU A 31 13.27 4.26 -8.28
N LEU A 32 14.35 3.94 -7.57
CA LEU A 32 14.54 2.59 -7.05
C LEU A 32 13.41 2.19 -6.09
N ASP A 33 13.06 3.06 -5.14
CA ASP A 33 11.94 2.85 -4.22
C ASP A 33 10.59 2.77 -4.97
N TRP A 34 10.39 3.55 -6.02
CA TRP A 34 9.21 3.51 -6.89
C TRP A 34 9.07 2.18 -7.65
N TYR A 35 10.16 1.70 -8.25
CA TYR A 35 10.19 0.39 -8.91
C TYR A 35 9.98 -0.74 -7.90
N GLN A 36 10.58 -0.64 -6.71
CA GLN A 36 10.46 -1.65 -5.67
C GLN A 36 9.08 -1.65 -4.97
N SER A 37 8.37 -0.53 -4.98
CA SER A 37 6.99 -0.41 -4.50
C SER A 37 5.95 -0.62 -5.59
N SER A 38 6.35 -1.04 -6.81
CA SER A 38 5.37 -1.37 -7.84
C SER A 38 4.66 -2.69 -7.47
N PRO A 39 3.31 -2.72 -7.47
CA PRO A 39 2.54 -3.93 -7.19
C PRO A 39 2.97 -5.10 -8.07
N ARG A 40 3.16 -6.28 -7.46
CA ARG A 40 3.47 -7.52 -8.16
C ARG A 40 2.43 -8.57 -7.81
N ALA A 41 2.20 -9.51 -8.71
CA ALA A 41 1.24 -10.59 -8.50
C ALA A 41 -0.17 -10.09 -8.13
N VAL A 42 -0.59 -8.95 -8.69
CA VAL A 42 -1.98 -8.48 -8.55
C VAL A 42 -2.89 -9.50 -9.23
N ALA A 43 -3.95 -9.90 -8.53
CA ALA A 43 -4.92 -10.88 -9.01
C ALA A 43 -6.34 -10.33 -8.90
N ALA A 44 -7.27 -10.96 -9.63
CA ALA A 44 -8.69 -10.81 -9.37
C ALA A 44 -9.00 -11.34 -7.96
N LYS A 45 -9.62 -10.52 -7.13
CA LYS A 45 -9.97 -10.87 -5.74
C LYS A 45 -11.47 -10.73 -5.50
N PRO A 46 -12.04 -11.51 -4.58
CA PRO A 46 -13.40 -11.27 -4.10
C PRO A 46 -13.54 -9.86 -3.51
N ARG A 47 -14.67 -9.20 -3.74
CA ARG A 47 -14.93 -7.83 -3.26
C ARG A 47 -14.65 -7.64 -1.76
N ARG A 48 -14.99 -8.65 -0.94
CA ARG A 48 -14.74 -8.64 0.51
C ARG A 48 -13.25 -8.56 0.84
N GLN A 49 -12.42 -9.32 0.12
CA GLN A 49 -10.96 -9.31 0.31
C GLN A 49 -10.38 -7.95 -0.11
N VAL A 50 -10.78 -7.42 -1.26
CA VAL A 50 -10.34 -6.09 -1.73
C VAL A 50 -10.66 -5.02 -0.68
N LEU A 51 -11.85 -5.04 -0.09
CA LEU A 51 -12.23 -4.09 0.96
C LEU A 51 -11.44 -4.27 2.25
N ALA A 52 -11.24 -5.51 2.71
CA ALA A 52 -10.48 -5.80 3.92
C ALA A 52 -9.04 -5.29 3.80
N GLU A 53 -8.41 -5.56 2.66
CA GLU A 53 -7.06 -5.10 2.34
C GLU A 53 -7.01 -3.59 2.13
N PHE A 54 -8.00 -2.99 1.47
CA PHE A 54 -8.07 -1.52 1.28
C PHE A 54 -8.22 -0.80 2.62
N PHE A 55 -9.14 -1.25 3.46
CA PHE A 55 -9.34 -0.74 4.82
C PHE A 55 -8.04 -0.83 5.64
N THR A 56 -7.43 -2.01 5.67
CA THR A 56 -6.20 -2.25 6.44
C THR A 56 -5.05 -1.39 5.93
N SER A 57 -4.90 -1.28 4.62
CA SER A 57 -3.87 -0.44 4.00
C SER A 57 -4.06 1.03 4.35
N MET A 58 -5.29 1.54 4.31
CA MET A 58 -5.60 2.91 4.73
C MET A 58 -5.27 3.13 6.21
N LEU A 59 -5.61 2.18 7.08
CA LEU A 59 -5.31 2.25 8.51
C LEU A 59 -3.80 2.32 8.75
N VAL A 60 -3.05 1.40 8.14
CA VAL A 60 -1.58 1.35 8.27
C VAL A 60 -0.93 2.61 7.70
N LEU A 61 -1.35 3.08 6.53
CA LEU A 61 -0.76 4.26 5.89
C LEU A 61 -1.14 5.58 6.58
N SER A 62 -2.23 5.60 7.35
CA SER A 62 -2.57 6.70 8.25
C SER A 62 -1.73 6.74 9.54
N SER A 63 -1.04 5.64 9.85
CA SER A 63 -0.24 5.51 11.08
C SER A 63 1.14 6.18 10.96
N ALA A 64 1.70 6.56 12.10
CA ALA A 64 3.04 7.09 12.19
C ALA A 64 4.08 5.94 12.13
N PHE A 65 4.96 5.99 11.11
CA PHE A 65 6.17 5.17 11.01
C PHE A 65 7.25 5.88 10.18
N LYS A 66 8.51 5.53 10.43
CA LYS A 66 9.70 6.14 9.80
C LYS A 66 10.67 5.12 9.18
N PHE A 67 10.28 3.85 9.13
CA PHE A 67 11.05 2.80 8.47
C PHE A 67 10.44 2.48 7.11
N ARG A 68 11.21 1.79 6.27
CA ARG A 68 10.74 1.27 4.99
C ARG A 68 10.00 -0.06 5.20
N PRO A 69 8.70 -0.16 4.89
CA PRO A 69 8.00 -1.44 4.87
C PRO A 69 8.68 -2.47 3.96
N THR A 70 8.67 -3.73 4.39
CA THR A 70 9.22 -4.84 3.61
C THR A 70 8.14 -5.88 3.42
N VAL A 71 7.99 -6.37 2.19
CA VAL A 71 7.02 -7.42 1.86
C VAL A 71 7.28 -8.65 2.73
N GLY A 72 6.21 -9.25 3.24
CA GLY A 72 6.26 -10.47 4.06
C GLY A 72 6.77 -10.27 5.49
N ARG A 73 7.38 -9.12 5.81
CA ARG A 73 7.87 -8.84 7.15
C ARG A 73 6.73 -8.42 8.08
N GLU A 74 6.71 -9.01 9.27
CA GLU A 74 5.78 -8.63 10.32
C GLU A 74 6.10 -7.23 10.86
N THR A 75 5.02 -6.47 11.03
CA THR A 75 5.02 -5.15 11.64
C THR A 75 3.83 -5.06 12.56
N TYR A 76 3.92 -4.27 13.61
CA TYR A 76 2.97 -4.31 14.72
C TYR A 76 2.26 -2.97 14.83
N LEU A 77 0.94 -2.98 14.74
CA LEU A 77 0.12 -1.78 14.82
C LEU A 77 -0.30 -1.51 16.26
N TYR A 78 -0.13 -0.27 16.70
CA TYR A 78 -0.48 0.18 18.04
C TYR A 78 -1.33 1.45 18.00
N TRP A 79 -2.22 1.58 18.98
CA TRP A 79 -2.88 2.82 19.36
C TRP A 79 -2.33 3.30 20.71
N VAL A 80 -1.54 4.38 20.68
CA VAL A 80 -0.87 4.95 21.86
C VAL A 80 -0.98 6.47 21.78
N ASP A 81 -1.22 7.13 22.92
CA ASP A 81 -1.36 8.59 22.99
C ASP A 81 -2.36 9.16 21.97
N SER A 82 -3.45 8.42 21.78
CA SER A 82 -4.51 8.74 20.81
C SER A 82 -4.04 8.86 19.36
N LYS A 83 -2.99 8.11 18.99
CA LYS A 83 -2.42 8.06 17.65
C LYS A 83 -2.12 6.63 17.23
N TRP A 84 -2.31 6.37 15.93
CA TRP A 84 -1.87 5.13 15.30
C TRP A 84 -0.36 5.17 15.06
N SER A 85 0.33 4.09 15.41
CA SER A 85 1.75 3.91 15.10
C SER A 85 2.02 2.48 14.65
N LEU A 86 2.78 2.34 13.56
CA LEU A 86 3.31 1.06 13.10
C LEU A 86 4.76 0.93 13.58
N SER A 87 5.11 -0.23 14.12
CA SER A 87 6.44 -0.50 14.70
C SER A 87 7.01 -1.83 14.22
N LEU A 88 8.33 -1.96 14.26
CA LEU A 88 9.05 -3.23 14.09
C LEU A 88 9.21 -4.00 15.40
N ILE A 89 8.88 -3.38 16.53
CA ILE A 89 9.03 -3.95 17.87
C ILE A 89 7.74 -4.68 18.24
N ALA A 90 7.89 -5.96 18.55
CA ALA A 90 6.80 -6.86 18.91
C ALA A 90 6.16 -6.47 20.25
N PRO A 91 4.88 -6.80 20.49
CA PRO A 91 4.17 -6.40 21.71
C PRO A 91 4.85 -6.90 22.98
N GLU A 92 5.45 -8.09 22.95
CA GLU A 92 6.15 -8.74 24.06
C GLU A 92 7.42 -8.00 24.49
N GLN A 93 8.00 -7.20 23.59
CA GLN A 93 9.21 -6.42 23.81
C GLN A 93 8.91 -5.03 24.39
N TRP A 94 7.65 -4.60 24.37
CA TRP A 94 7.21 -3.35 24.97
C TRP A 94 6.85 -3.48 26.45
N SER A 95 6.81 -2.33 27.13
CA SER A 95 6.19 -2.21 28.44
C SER A 95 4.70 -2.57 28.39
N ASN A 96 4.11 -2.91 29.53
CA ASN A 96 2.71 -3.32 29.60
C ASN A 96 1.75 -2.22 29.11
N GLU A 97 2.07 -0.94 29.38
CA GLU A 97 1.27 0.20 28.97
C GLU A 97 1.19 0.31 27.45
N ARG A 98 2.34 0.22 26.76
CA ARG A 98 2.36 0.30 25.30
C ARG A 98 1.80 -0.98 24.65
N ARG A 99 2.04 -2.14 25.27
CA ARG A 99 1.46 -3.42 24.84
C ARG A 99 -0.07 -3.42 24.94
N ALA A 100 -0.67 -2.67 25.86
CA ALA A 100 -2.12 -2.52 25.95
C ALA A 100 -2.74 -1.83 24.73
N GLY A 101 -1.94 -1.04 24.00
CA GLY A 101 -2.33 -0.40 22.74
C GLY A 101 -2.23 -1.30 21.50
N PHE A 102 -1.79 -2.56 21.63
CA PHE A 102 -1.57 -3.44 20.48
C PHE A 102 -2.88 -3.83 19.77
N ALA A 103 -2.95 -3.53 18.47
CA ALA A 103 -4.13 -3.79 17.64
C ALA A 103 -4.00 -5.07 16.80
N GLY A 104 -2.80 -5.40 16.33
CA GLY A 104 -2.59 -6.59 15.50
C GLY A 104 -1.28 -6.57 14.72
N THR A 105 -1.01 -7.70 14.08
CA THR A 105 0.19 -7.93 13.27
C THR A 105 -0.14 -7.64 11.81
N CYS A 106 0.51 -6.63 11.25
CA CYS A 106 0.37 -6.20 9.88
C CYS A 106 1.47 -6.80 9.01
N ARG A 107 1.10 -7.18 7.78
CA ARG A 107 2.04 -7.67 6.77
C ARG A 107 1.75 -7.03 5.42
N LEU A 108 2.79 -6.49 4.80
CA LEU A 108 2.73 -5.99 3.44
C LEU A 108 2.80 -7.18 2.47
N GLN A 109 1.86 -7.24 1.54
CA GLN A 109 1.77 -8.28 0.52
C GLN A 109 2.55 -7.90 -0.75
N PRO A 110 2.88 -8.86 -1.64
CA PRO A 110 3.60 -8.59 -2.89
C PRO A 110 2.91 -7.61 -3.83
N ASP A 111 1.58 -7.53 -3.76
CA ASP A 111 0.75 -6.59 -4.52
C ASP A 111 0.64 -5.21 -3.84
N MET A 112 1.41 -4.98 -2.77
CA MET A 112 1.45 -3.72 -2.03
C MET A 112 0.19 -3.38 -1.23
N THR A 113 -0.72 -4.33 -1.04
CA THR A 113 -1.78 -4.19 -0.04
C THR A 113 -1.30 -4.67 1.33
N TRP A 114 -1.95 -4.21 2.39
CA TRP A 114 -1.70 -4.66 3.76
C TRP A 114 -2.79 -5.59 4.24
N THR A 115 -2.36 -6.61 4.97
CA THR A 115 -3.24 -7.52 5.72
C THR A 115 -2.95 -7.41 7.20
N ILE A 116 -3.94 -7.69 8.04
CA ILE A 116 -3.80 -7.65 9.49
C ILE A 116 -4.33 -8.94 10.11
N GLU A 117 -3.54 -9.52 10.99
CA GLU A 117 -3.99 -10.49 11.98
C GLU A 117 -4.41 -9.73 13.24
N PRO A 118 -5.71 -9.68 13.58
CA PRO A 118 -6.19 -8.88 14.70
C PRO A 118 -5.70 -9.45 16.03
N SER A 119 -5.35 -8.59 16.99
CA SER A 119 -5.05 -9.04 18.34
C SER A 119 -6.30 -9.62 19.00
N THR A 120 -6.14 -10.74 19.70
CA THR A 120 -7.21 -11.33 20.56
C THR A 120 -7.70 -10.35 21.63
N ARG A 121 -6.91 -9.32 21.95
CA ARG A 121 -7.25 -8.26 22.92
C ARG A 121 -8.29 -7.26 22.42
N LEU A 122 -8.62 -7.27 21.12
CA LEU A 122 -9.64 -6.40 20.54
C LEU A 122 -11.07 -6.76 20.95
N ALA A 123 -11.31 -7.97 21.46
CA ALA A 123 -12.64 -8.42 21.88
C ALA A 123 -13.24 -7.60 23.04
N GLY A 124 -12.43 -6.80 23.76
CA GLY A 124 -12.90 -5.93 24.83
C GLY A 124 -13.28 -4.50 24.35
N HIS A 125 -14.14 -3.83 25.12
CA HIS A 125 -14.40 -2.39 24.97
C HIS A 125 -13.23 -1.59 25.53
N ASN A 126 -12.22 -1.33 24.69
CA ASN A 126 -11.02 -0.59 25.07
C ASN A 126 -10.72 0.57 24.11
N ALA A 127 -9.70 1.37 24.43
CA ALA A 127 -9.29 2.52 23.63
C ALA A 127 -8.94 2.14 22.18
N VAL A 128 -8.34 0.95 21.97
CA VAL A 128 -7.96 0.45 20.63
C VAL A 128 -9.21 0.10 19.83
N SER A 129 -10.14 -0.67 20.39
CA SER A 129 -11.40 -1.05 19.74
C SER A 129 -12.24 0.19 19.39
N ASN A 130 -12.27 1.19 20.29
CA ASN A 130 -12.92 2.48 20.02
C ASN A 130 -12.23 3.26 18.89
N ALA A 131 -10.90 3.21 18.80
CA ALA A 131 -10.16 3.85 17.71
C ALA A 131 -10.40 3.17 16.37
N ILE A 132 -10.47 1.83 16.35
CA ILE A 132 -10.82 1.05 15.15
C ILE A 132 -12.24 1.39 14.70
N ALA A 133 -13.20 1.44 15.63
CA ALA A 133 -14.58 1.81 15.31
C ALA A 133 -14.69 3.20 14.68
N ARG A 134 -13.97 4.21 15.22
CA ARG A 134 -13.91 5.55 14.61
C ARG A 134 -13.29 5.55 13.22
N PHE A 135 -12.22 4.77 13.03
CA PHE A 135 -11.57 4.65 11.73
C PHE A 135 -12.48 3.94 10.71
N TYR A 136 -13.17 2.89 11.15
CA TYR A 136 -14.18 2.17 10.37
C TYR A 136 -15.31 3.09 9.93
N ASP A 137 -15.86 3.90 10.84
CA ASP A 137 -16.93 4.84 10.48
C ASP A 137 -16.44 5.85 9.43
N SER A 138 -15.21 6.35 9.57
CA SER A 138 -14.60 7.26 8.59
C SER A 138 -14.42 6.58 7.22
N PHE A 139 -14.01 5.32 7.21
CA PHE A 139 -13.86 4.54 5.98
C PHE A 139 -15.22 4.18 5.35
N ALA A 140 -16.22 3.85 6.14
CA ALA A 140 -17.58 3.60 5.65
C ALA A 140 -18.18 4.86 5.01
N ASN A 141 -17.90 6.04 5.59
CA ASN A 141 -18.29 7.34 5.02
C ASN A 141 -17.56 7.65 3.71
N LEU A 142 -16.27 7.28 3.58
CA LEU A 142 -15.54 7.38 2.30
C LEU A 142 -16.23 6.60 1.19
N LEU A 143 -16.81 5.44 1.52
CA LEU A 143 -17.52 4.59 0.56
C LEU A 143 -18.96 5.04 0.29
N ASP A 144 -19.46 6.09 0.97
CA ASP A 144 -20.85 6.55 0.84
C ASP A 144 -21.05 7.45 -0.39
N THR A 145 -20.72 6.93 -1.57
CA THR A 145 -20.78 7.65 -2.85
C THR A 145 -21.12 6.70 -4.01
N GLU A 146 -21.60 7.28 -5.11
CA GLU A 146 -21.87 6.58 -6.37
C GLU A 146 -20.63 6.42 -7.25
N LEU A 147 -19.50 7.02 -6.88
CA LEU A 147 -18.25 6.87 -7.62
C LEU A 147 -17.71 5.43 -7.53
N PRO A 148 -17.03 4.92 -8.57
CA PRO A 148 -16.36 3.63 -8.50
C PRO A 148 -15.19 3.65 -7.50
N LEU A 149 -14.80 2.47 -7.00
CA LEU A 149 -13.73 2.36 -5.99
C LEU A 149 -12.41 3.00 -6.46
N SER A 150 -12.12 2.92 -7.76
CA SER A 150 -10.91 3.47 -8.40
C SER A 150 -10.80 5.00 -8.36
N GLU A 151 -11.91 5.70 -8.11
CA GLU A 151 -11.98 7.16 -8.04
C GLU A 151 -11.93 7.71 -6.61
N VAL A 152 -12.28 6.89 -5.61
CA VAL A 152 -12.16 7.26 -4.18
C VAL A 152 -10.86 6.79 -3.54
N LEU A 153 -9.96 6.21 -4.34
CA LEU A 153 -8.64 5.79 -3.89
C LEU A 153 -7.89 7.00 -3.29
N PRO A 154 -7.01 6.76 -2.31
CA PRO A 154 -6.26 7.82 -1.67
C PRO A 154 -5.34 8.53 -2.68
N PHE A 155 -5.81 9.65 -3.22
CA PHE A 155 -4.96 10.64 -3.86
C PHE A 155 -4.36 11.51 -2.75
N PHE A 156 -3.04 11.43 -2.58
CA PHE A 156 -2.38 11.93 -1.38
C PHE A 156 -2.40 13.44 -1.15
N SER A 157 -2.42 13.81 0.14
CA SER A 157 -2.05 15.14 0.65
C SER A 157 -0.53 15.35 0.65
N SER A 158 -0.09 16.53 0.25
CA SER A 158 1.34 16.91 0.17
C SER A 158 2.10 16.82 1.49
N LYS A 159 1.39 16.81 2.64
CA LYS A 159 1.95 16.75 3.99
C LYS A 159 2.29 15.34 4.49
N ALA A 160 1.90 14.28 3.77
CA ALA A 160 2.19 12.91 4.20
C ALA A 160 3.70 12.59 4.13
N PRO A 161 4.25 11.79 5.07
CA PRO A 161 5.67 11.43 5.02
C PRO A 161 6.00 10.56 3.80
N TYR A 162 7.30 10.48 3.47
CA TYR A 162 7.80 9.89 2.22
C TYR A 162 7.25 8.48 1.93
N TYR A 163 7.43 7.53 2.85
CA TYR A 163 7.01 6.15 2.61
C TYR A 163 5.49 6.01 2.51
N GLN A 164 4.73 6.74 3.32
CA GLN A 164 3.28 6.75 3.23
C GLN A 164 2.86 7.14 1.82
N ARG A 165 3.38 8.27 1.29
CA ARG A 165 3.10 8.73 -0.09
C ARG A 165 3.43 7.68 -1.15
N LEU A 166 4.58 7.05 -1.02
CA LEU A 166 5.01 6.00 -1.94
C LEU A 166 4.04 4.81 -1.92
N TYR A 167 3.70 4.31 -0.74
CA TYR A 167 2.92 3.09 -0.59
C TYR A 167 1.42 3.24 -0.83
N ALA A 168 0.75 4.41 -0.63
CA ALA A 168 -0.64 4.49 -1.14
C ALA A 168 -0.73 4.79 -2.64
N ASN A 169 0.33 5.28 -3.29
CA ASN A 169 0.35 5.27 -4.75
C ASN A 169 0.41 3.82 -5.26
N ALA A 170 1.26 2.99 -4.65
CA ALA A 170 1.32 1.57 -4.91
C ALA A 170 -0.02 0.87 -4.63
N LEU A 171 -0.65 1.15 -3.48
CA LEU A 171 -1.99 0.67 -3.14
C LEU A 171 -3.02 1.05 -4.19
N SER A 172 -3.02 2.32 -4.63
CA SER A 172 -4.00 2.81 -5.60
C SER A 172 -3.89 2.07 -6.94
N ARG A 173 -2.66 1.79 -7.39
CA ARG A 173 -2.41 0.95 -8.57
C ARG A 173 -2.91 -0.47 -8.34
N SER A 174 -2.56 -1.07 -7.20
CA SER A 174 -2.96 -2.44 -6.85
C SER A 174 -4.48 -2.64 -6.81
N ILE A 175 -5.21 -1.76 -6.11
CA ILE A 175 -6.66 -1.85 -6.02
C ILE A 175 -7.30 -1.65 -7.38
N ARG A 176 -6.83 -0.67 -8.17
CA ARG A 176 -7.34 -0.43 -9.53
C ARG A 176 -7.17 -1.65 -10.43
N ASP A 177 -6.01 -2.28 -10.40
CA ASP A 177 -5.71 -3.48 -11.19
C ASP A 177 -6.54 -4.67 -10.70
N SER A 178 -6.68 -4.87 -9.38
CA SER A 178 -7.47 -5.97 -8.81
C SER A 178 -8.96 -5.86 -9.15
N VAL A 179 -9.56 -4.65 -9.08
CA VAL A 179 -10.97 -4.45 -9.47
C VAL A 179 -11.18 -4.57 -10.97
N ALA A 180 -10.20 -4.19 -11.80
CA ALA A 180 -10.28 -4.37 -13.24
C ALA A 180 -10.23 -5.86 -13.62
N LEU A 181 -9.25 -6.61 -13.07
CA LEU A 181 -9.12 -8.05 -13.29
C LEU A 181 -10.33 -8.84 -12.78
N GLY A 182 -10.97 -8.37 -11.71
CA GLY A 182 -12.15 -8.99 -11.12
C GLY A 182 -13.49 -8.60 -11.74
N ASP A 183 -13.51 -7.83 -12.83
CA ASP A 183 -14.72 -7.25 -13.47
C ASP A 183 -15.62 -6.48 -12.48
N GLN A 184 -14.97 -5.71 -11.59
CA GLN A 184 -15.60 -4.95 -10.51
C GLN A 184 -15.44 -3.43 -10.67
N ALA A 185 -14.76 -2.97 -11.73
CA ALA A 185 -14.41 -1.57 -11.93
C ALA A 185 -15.61 -0.62 -12.05
N SER A 186 -16.77 -1.12 -12.52
CA SER A 186 -18.01 -0.35 -12.66
C SER A 186 -18.86 -0.32 -11.38
N SER A 187 -18.49 -1.06 -10.33
CA SER A 187 -19.27 -1.13 -9.09
C SER A 187 -19.05 0.11 -8.23
N SER A 188 -20.13 0.84 -7.93
CA SER A 188 -20.07 2.05 -7.10
C SER A 188 -19.74 1.73 -5.65
N CYS A 189 -19.04 2.62 -4.96
CA CYS A 189 -18.63 2.44 -3.56
C CYS A 189 -19.81 2.07 -2.63
N ARG A 190 -21.00 2.62 -2.88
CA ARG A 190 -22.23 2.25 -2.16
C ARG A 190 -22.54 0.75 -2.23
N GLN A 191 -22.27 0.09 -3.36
CA GLN A 191 -22.46 -1.37 -3.52
C GLN A 191 -21.42 -2.20 -2.76
N TRP A 192 -20.27 -1.61 -2.41
CA TRP A 192 -19.23 -2.26 -1.62
C TRP A 192 -19.51 -2.14 -0.11
N ARG A 193 -20.18 -1.08 0.33
CA ARG A 193 -20.46 -0.79 1.75
C ARG A 193 -21.14 -1.94 2.52
N PRO A 194 -22.13 -2.68 1.98
CA PRO A 194 -22.74 -3.82 2.69
C PRO A 194 -21.78 -5.00 2.94
N LEU A 195 -20.65 -5.05 2.22
CA LEU A 195 -19.64 -6.10 2.39
C LEU A 195 -18.67 -5.82 3.53
N LEU A 196 -18.67 -4.59 4.07
CA LEU A 196 -17.97 -4.30 5.31
C LEU A 196 -18.60 -5.13 6.43
N HIS A 197 -17.77 -5.82 7.21
CA HIS A 197 -18.26 -6.58 8.36
C HIS A 197 -19.03 -5.64 9.29
N ARG A 198 -20.20 -6.09 9.78
CA ARG A 198 -20.99 -5.36 10.76
C ARG A 198 -20.09 -5.08 11.98
N ARG A 199 -20.17 -3.85 12.51
CA ARG A 199 -19.39 -3.14 13.56
C ARG A 199 -18.86 -3.92 14.79
N GLU A 200 -19.08 -5.22 14.90
CA GLU A 200 -18.72 -6.05 16.05
C GLU A 200 -17.21 -6.35 16.05
N THR A 201 -16.49 -5.38 16.61
CA THR A 201 -15.29 -5.56 17.45
C THR A 201 -14.05 -6.22 16.82
N SER A 202 -14.02 -6.44 15.52
CA SER A 202 -12.92 -7.13 14.84
C SER A 202 -12.43 -6.39 13.61
N LEU A 203 -11.12 -6.25 13.48
CA LEU A 203 -10.50 -5.90 12.20
C LEU A 203 -10.87 -6.97 11.17
N PRO A 204 -11.08 -6.62 9.90
CA PRO A 204 -11.40 -7.60 8.88
C PRO A 204 -10.20 -8.53 8.67
N ALA A 205 -10.23 -9.69 9.34
CA ALA A 205 -9.27 -10.75 9.12
C ALA A 205 -9.55 -11.40 7.76
N LEU A 206 -8.49 -11.75 7.04
CA LEU A 206 -8.61 -12.68 5.92
C LEU A 206 -8.75 -14.08 6.51
N ALA A 207 -9.95 -14.67 6.39
CA ALA A 207 -10.04 -16.12 6.43
C ALA A 207 -9.25 -16.64 5.23
N GLY A 208 -8.22 -17.46 5.49
CA GLY A 208 -7.45 -18.14 4.45
C GLY A 208 -8.32 -19.07 3.60
#